data_AF-A0A8S3K621-F1
#
_entry.id   AF-A0A8S3K621-F1
#
_cell.length_a   1.000
_cell.length_b   1.000
_cell.length_c   1.000
_cell.angle_alpha   90.00
_cell.angle_beta   90.00
_cell.angle_gamma   90.00
#
_symmetry.space_group_name_H-M   'P 1'
#
loop_
_entity.id
_entity.type
_entity.pdbx_description
1 polymer ?
#
loop_
_entity_poly.entity_id
_entity_poly.type
_entity_poly.pdbx_seq_one_letter_code
_entity_poly.pdbx_strand_id
1 'polypeptide(L)'
;MYMSLLSGARNNRNRHLSEKVYDRMKYLFPNEKQHLVSGAVLVSNVYSSFGEHQLATNFRSSQIKELRTNVTKGLSWTQINDEIV
;
A
#
# COMPACT_ATOMS: atom_id res chain seq x y z
N MET A 1 -2.93 -14.08 -33.91
CA MET A 1 -3.69 -13.33 -32.89
C MET A 1 -3.57 -14.05 -31.54
N TYR A 2 -2.41 -13.99 -30.87
CA TYR A 2 -2.14 -14.69 -29.59
C TYR A 2 -1.47 -13.81 -28.51
N MET A 3 -1.09 -12.57 -28.85
CA MET A 3 -0.34 -11.68 -27.96
C MET A 3 -1.19 -11.08 -26.82
N SER A 4 -2.50 -10.92 -26.98
CA SER A 4 -3.36 -10.30 -25.94
C SER A 4 -3.57 -11.21 -24.72
N LEU A 5 -3.70 -12.52 -24.94
CA LEU A 5 -3.89 -13.51 -23.86
C LEU A 5 -2.67 -13.65 -22.95
N LEU A 6 -1.47 -13.63 -23.54
CA LEU A 6 -0.21 -13.71 -22.80
C LEU A 6 0.05 -12.44 -21.98
N SER A 7 -0.32 -11.27 -22.52
CA SER A 7 -0.22 -9.99 -21.81
C SER A 7 -1.14 -9.95 -20.58
N GLY A 8 -2.41 -10.36 -20.73
CA GLY A 8 -3.36 -10.42 -19.62
C GLY A 8 -2.90 -11.35 -18.48
N ALA A 9 -2.41 -12.55 -18.81
CA ALA A 9 -1.89 -13.49 -17.82
C ALA A 9 -0.64 -12.95 -17.09
N ARG A 10 0.26 -12.25 -17.80
CA ARG A 10 1.45 -11.62 -17.21
C ARG A 10 1.08 -10.48 -16.28
N ASN A 11 0.14 -9.63 -16.69
CA ASN A 11 -0.33 -8.49 -15.92
C ASN A 11 -1.00 -8.95 -14.61
N ASN A 12 -1.83 -10.00 -14.68
CA ASN A 12 -2.43 -10.63 -13.50
C ASN A 12 -1.39 -11.19 -12.52
N ARG A 13 -0.33 -11.84 -13.03
CA ARG A 13 0.77 -12.34 -12.19
C ARG A 13 1.54 -11.20 -11.51
N ASN A 14 1.89 -10.16 -12.25
CA ASN A 14 2.65 -9.02 -11.73
C ASN A 14 1.85 -8.24 -10.69
N ARG A 15 0.55 -8.05 -10.92
CA ARG A 15 -0.38 -7.49 -9.93
C ARG A 15 -0.34 -8.29 -8.63
N HIS A 16 -0.61 -9.60 -8.71
CA HIS A 16 -0.68 -10.44 -7.52
C HIS A 16 0.66 -10.53 -6.77
N LEU A 17 1.78 -10.46 -7.49
CA LEU A 17 3.10 -10.39 -6.88
C LEU A 17 3.30 -9.08 -6.11
N SER A 18 2.91 -7.95 -6.68
CA SER A 18 3.04 -6.65 -6.02
C SER A 18 2.24 -6.57 -4.71
N GLU A 19 1.03 -7.13 -4.68
CA GLU A 19 0.24 -7.24 -3.44
C GLU A 19 0.89 -8.15 -2.42
N LYS A 20 1.38 -9.33 -2.82
CA LYS A 20 2.09 -10.25 -1.93
C LYS A 20 3.31 -9.62 -1.27
N VAL A 21 4.08 -8.83 -2.02
CA VAL A 21 5.23 -8.11 -1.48
C VAL A 21 4.77 -7.07 -0.46
N TYR A 22 3.71 -6.33 -0.76
CA TYR A 22 3.13 -5.36 0.17
C TYR A 22 2.61 -6.03 1.45
N ASP A 23 1.89 -7.15 1.35
CA ASP A 23 1.39 -7.90 2.50
C ASP A 23 2.54 -8.43 3.36
N ARG A 24 3.63 -8.89 2.73
CA ARG A 24 4.85 -9.30 3.43
C ARG A 24 5.49 -8.12 4.16
N MET A 25 5.55 -6.96 3.54
CA MET A 25 6.07 -5.73 4.16
C MET A 25 5.21 -5.32 5.36
N LYS A 26 3.89 -5.39 5.24
CA LYS A 26 2.93 -5.12 6.32
C LYS A 26 3.09 -6.09 7.49
N TYR A 27 3.33 -7.37 7.19
CA TYR A 27 3.56 -8.38 8.21
C TYR A 27 4.90 -8.21 8.94
N LEU A 28 5.98 -7.93 8.20
CA LEU A 28 7.32 -7.81 8.76
C LEU A 28 7.55 -6.48 9.49
N PHE A 29 6.94 -5.40 9.00
CA PHE A 29 7.18 -4.04 9.46
C PHE A 29 5.87 -3.29 9.76
N PRO A 30 5.02 -3.80 10.69
CA PRO A 30 3.69 -3.23 10.93
C PRO A 30 3.73 -1.80 11.48
N ASN A 31 4.84 -1.41 12.11
CA ASN A 31 5.04 -0.07 12.69
C ASN A 31 5.53 0.96 11.68
N GLU A 32 6.00 0.54 10.51
CA GLU A 32 6.57 1.41 9.47
C GLU A 32 5.49 2.05 8.60
N LYS A 33 4.53 2.72 9.23
CA LYS A 33 3.30 3.21 8.59
C LYS A 33 3.58 4.12 7.39
N GLN A 34 4.61 4.97 7.44
CA GLN A 34 4.98 5.83 6.32
C GLN A 34 5.44 5.02 5.11
N HIS A 35 6.28 4.01 5.32
CA HIS A 35 6.72 3.11 4.27
C HIS A 35 5.59 2.22 3.74
N LEU A 36 4.66 1.80 4.59
CA LEU A 36 3.44 1.10 4.17
C LEU A 36 2.54 1.99 3.32
N VAL A 37 2.39 3.27 3.63
CA VAL A 37 1.66 4.21 2.76
C VAL A 37 2.34 4.34 1.39
N SER A 38 3.67 4.48 1.35
CA SER A 38 4.42 4.51 0.10
C SER A 38 4.26 3.21 -0.70
N GLY A 39 4.33 2.05 -0.03
CA GLY A 39 4.10 0.75 -0.65
C GLY A 39 2.70 0.62 -1.25
N ALA A 40 1.68 1.09 -0.53
CA ALA A 40 0.31 1.07 -1.03
C ALA A 40 0.14 1.94 -2.29
N VAL A 41 0.79 3.10 -2.36
CA VAL A 41 0.82 3.95 -3.56
C VAL A 41 1.49 3.22 -4.73
N LEU A 42 2.61 2.52 -4.50
CA LEU A 42 3.30 1.77 -5.54
C LEU A 42 2.45 0.64 -6.12
N VAL A 43 1.76 -0.13 -5.27
CA VAL A 43 0.82 -1.18 -5.71
C VAL A 43 -0.34 -0.58 -6.52
N SER A 44 -0.90 0.54 -6.08
CA SER A 44 -1.94 1.25 -6.86
C SER A 44 -1.45 1.76 -8.22
N ASN A 45 -0.18 2.14 -8.33
CA ASN A 45 0.40 2.50 -9.63
C ASN A 45 0.54 1.28 -10.55
N VAL A 46 0.87 0.11 -10.00
CA VAL A 46 0.86 -1.16 -10.76
C VAL A 46 -0.54 -1.45 -11.29
N TYR A 47 -1.57 -1.35 -10.46
CA TYR A 47 -2.97 -1.45 -10.89
C TYR A 47 -3.33 -0.48 -12.02
N SER A 48 -2.96 0.80 -11.86
CA SER A 48 -3.23 1.83 -12.86
C SER A 48 -2.51 1.58 -14.18
N SER A 49 -1.28 1.02 -14.14
CA SER A 49 -0.50 0.72 -15.34
C SER A 49 -1.14 -0.35 -16.24
N PHE A 50 -2.07 -1.14 -15.68
CA PHE A 50 -2.84 -2.14 -16.41
C PHE A 50 -4.26 -1.65 -16.78
N GLY A 51 -4.57 -0.38 -16.57
CA GLY A 51 -5.89 0.21 -16.85
C GLY A 51 -6.93 -0.06 -15.76
N GLU A 52 -6.55 -0.69 -14.64
CA GLU A 52 -7.45 -1.04 -13.55
C GLU A 52 -7.60 0.11 -12.54
N HIS A 53 -7.95 1.30 -13.02
CA HIS A 53 -7.99 2.52 -12.21
C HIS A 53 -8.94 2.45 -11.00
N GLN A 54 -10.04 1.72 -11.12
CA GLN A 54 -10.97 1.52 -10.01
C GLN A 54 -10.33 0.68 -8.90
N LEU A 55 -9.62 -0.40 -9.26
CA LEU A 55 -8.91 -1.24 -8.30
C LEU A 55 -7.74 -0.47 -7.65
N ALA A 56 -7.00 0.31 -8.44
CA ALA A 56 -5.96 1.20 -7.92
C ALA A 56 -6.50 2.15 -6.85
N THR A 57 -7.64 2.79 -7.13
CA THR A 57 -8.29 3.75 -6.24
C THR A 57 -8.83 3.07 -4.98
N ASN A 58 -9.49 1.93 -5.12
CA ASN A 58 -10.04 1.15 -4.01
C ASN A 58 -8.92 0.62 -3.09
N PHE A 59 -7.86 0.07 -3.69
CA PHE A 59 -6.69 -0.42 -2.95
C PHE A 59 -6.04 0.73 -2.17
N ARG A 60 -5.74 1.85 -2.84
CA ARG A 60 -5.13 3.02 -2.21
C ARG A 60 -5.96 3.53 -1.05
N SER A 61 -7.26 3.70 -1.28
CA SER A 61 -8.18 4.28 -0.30
C SER A 61 -8.35 3.39 0.92
N SER A 62 -8.46 2.06 0.72
CA SER A 62 -8.59 1.11 1.82
C SER A 62 -7.32 1.07 2.68
N GLN A 63 -6.14 0.93 2.05
CA GLN A 63 -4.87 0.84 2.78
C GLN A 63 -4.52 2.14 3.50
N ILE A 64 -4.68 3.29 2.85
CA ILE A 64 -4.41 4.59 3.50
C ILE A 64 -5.38 4.83 4.65
N LYS A 65 -6.67 4.48 4.50
CA LYS A 65 -7.65 4.62 5.58
C LYS A 65 -7.24 3.75 6.77
N GLU A 66 -6.94 2.48 6.55
CA GLU A 66 -6.52 1.54 7.59
C GLU A 66 -5.26 2.03 8.35
N LEU A 67 -4.23 2.43 7.60
CA LEU A 67 -2.97 2.92 8.16
C LEU A 67 -3.15 4.24 8.93
N ARG A 68 -4.03 5.14 8.46
CA ARG A 68 -4.38 6.39 9.16
C ARG A 68 -5.28 6.17 10.36
N THR A 69 -6.22 5.23 10.33
CA THR A 69 -7.06 4.91 11.51
C THR A 69 -6.26 4.28 12.64
N ASN A 70 -5.16 3.59 12.32
CA ASN A 70 -4.21 3.11 13.31
C ASN A 70 -3.29 4.20 13.85
N VAL A 71 -3.29 5.41 13.29
CA VAL A 71 -2.77 6.60 13.98
C VAL A 71 -3.89 7.05 14.91
N THR A 72 -4.03 6.35 16.03
CA THR A 72 -4.82 6.82 17.16
C THR A 72 -4.46 8.28 17.36
N LYS A 73 -5.46 9.17 17.46
CA LYS A 73 -5.30 10.52 18.01
C LYS A 73 -4.92 10.42 19.49
N GLY A 74 -3.76 9.82 19.77
CA GLY A 74 -3.15 9.75 21.07
C GLY A 74 -1.97 10.70 21.00
N LEU A 75 -2.16 11.88 21.58
CA LEU A 75 -1.15 12.83 22.02
C LEU A 75 0.25 12.60 21.44
N SER A 76 0.61 13.36 20.41
CA SER A 76 2.01 13.58 20.09
C SER A 76 2.64 14.37 21.23
N TRP A 77 2.99 13.71 22.33
CA TRP A 77 4.02 14.25 23.21
C TRP A 77 5.31 14.18 22.40
N THR A 78 5.76 15.33 21.94
CA THR A 78 7.12 15.47 21.45
C THR A 78 7.98 15.37 22.70
N GLN A 79 8.58 14.22 22.99
CA GLN A 79 9.58 14.13 24.05
C GLN A 79 10.79 14.94 23.58
N ILE A 80 10.84 16.21 23.97
CA ILE A 80 12.02 17.06 23.87
C ILE A 80 12.61 17.07 25.28
N ASN A 81 13.69 16.32 25.48
CA ASN A 81 14.51 16.38 26.69
C ASN A 81 13.76 16.12 28.02
N ASP A 82 13.14 14.94 28.16
CA ASP A 82 12.58 14.43 29.44
C ASP A 82 11.56 15.31 30.18
N GLU A 83 10.97 16.31 29.52
CA GLU A 83 9.82 17.03 30.04
C GLU A 83 8.58 16.83 29.14
N ILE A 84 7.50 16.42 29.81
CA ILE A 84 6.16 16.20 29.26
C ILE A 84 5.47 17.59 29.21
N VAL A 85 5.28 18.19 28.02
CA VAL A 85 4.48 19.44 27.80
C VAL A 85 3.13 19.18 27.15
#